data_AF-A0A452R5Z0-F1
#
_entry.id   AF-A0A452R5Z0-F1
#
_cell.length_a   1.000
_cell.length_b   1.000
_cell.length_c   1.000
_cell.angle_alpha   90.00
_cell.angle_beta   90.00
_cell.angle_gamma   90.00
#
_symmetry.space_group_name_H-M   'P 1'
#
loop_
_entity.id
_entity.type
_entity.pdbx_description
1 polymer ?
#
loop_
_entity_poly.entity_id
_entity_poly.type
_entity_poly.pdbx_seq_one_letter_code
_entity_poly.pdbx_strand_id
1 'polypeptide(L)'
;MSLCEDMLLCNYRKCRLKLSGYAWVTACSHIFCDQHGSGEFSRSPAICPACNSTLSGKLDIVRTELSPSEEYKAMVLAGLRPEVVLDISSRALAFWTYQVSA
;
A
#
# COMPACT_ATOMS: atom_id res chain seq x y z
N MET A 1 -18.03 17.88 -11.00
CA MET A 1 -17.51 16.52 -10.73
C MET A 1 -17.22 16.47 -9.24
N SER A 2 -17.91 15.59 -8.52
CA SER A 2 -17.77 15.48 -7.07
C SER A 2 -16.30 15.20 -6.73
N LEU A 3 -15.67 16.08 -5.96
CA LEU A 3 -14.41 15.83 -5.26
C LEU A 3 -14.67 14.73 -4.23
N CYS A 4 -14.84 13.49 -4.66
CA CYS A 4 -14.53 12.38 -3.79
C CYS A 4 -13.04 12.57 -3.50
N GLU A 5 -12.69 13.07 -2.33
CA GLU A 5 -11.29 13.15 -1.93
C GLU A 5 -10.70 11.76 -2.12
N ASP A 6 -9.78 11.60 -3.09
CA ASP A 6 -9.15 10.32 -3.41
C ASP A 6 -8.34 9.86 -2.19
N MET A 7 -9.00 9.15 -1.30
CA MET A 7 -8.48 8.76 0.00
C MET A 7 -8.36 7.25 0.07
N LEU A 8 -7.19 6.77 0.49
CA LEU A 8 -6.98 5.37 0.78
C LEU A 8 -7.72 5.00 2.07
N LEU A 9 -8.51 3.93 2.01
CA LEU A 9 -9.24 3.40 3.16
C LEU A 9 -8.65 2.04 3.54
N CYS A 10 -8.64 1.75 4.85
CA CYS A 10 -8.25 0.43 5.34
C CYS A 10 -9.13 -0.66 4.71
N ASN A 11 -8.53 -1.64 4.03
CA ASN A 11 -9.23 -2.77 3.41
C ASN A 11 -9.70 -3.83 4.42
N TYR A 12 -9.43 -3.65 5.71
CA TYR A 12 -10.07 -4.49 6.73
C TYR A 12 -11.57 -4.21 6.75
N ARG A 13 -12.39 -5.23 6.46
CA ARG A 13 -13.84 -5.09 6.13
C ARG A 13 -14.64 -4.25 7.13
N LYS A 14 -14.29 -4.29 8.42
CA LYS A 14 -15.01 -3.56 9.49
C LYS A 14 -14.39 -2.21 9.87
N CYS A 15 -13.27 -1.81 9.26
CA CYS A 15 -12.52 -0.63 9.66
C CYS A 15 -12.81 0.57 8.76
N ARG A 16 -12.54 0.46 7.45
CA ARG A 16 -12.70 1.53 6.45
C ARG A 16 -12.15 2.91 6.88
N LEU A 17 -11.19 2.92 7.82
CA LEU A 17 -10.56 4.14 8.31
C LEU A 17 -9.78 4.81 7.18
N LYS A 18 -9.90 6.14 7.08
CA LYS A 18 -9.06 6.97 6.21
C LYS A 18 -7.60 6.83 6.64
N LEU A 19 -6.75 6.44 5.69
CA LEU A 19 -5.34 6.20 5.95
C LEU A 19 -4.52 7.47 5.79
N SER A 20 -3.64 7.72 6.74
CA SER A 20 -2.75 8.88 6.78
C SER A 20 -1.46 8.52 7.51
N GLY A 21 -0.35 9.17 7.16
CA GLY A 21 0.96 8.87 7.76
C GLY A 21 1.49 7.54 7.24
N TYR A 22 1.31 6.46 8.00
CA TYR A 22 1.81 5.13 7.64
C TYR A 22 0.68 4.14 7.36
N ALA A 23 0.93 3.23 6.42
CA ALA A 23 0.02 2.14 6.11
C ALA A 23 0.79 0.86 5.76
N TRP A 24 0.12 -0.27 5.91
CA TRP A 24 0.65 -1.59 5.57
C TRP A 24 0.11 -2.01 4.22
N VAL A 25 0.98 -2.15 3.23
CA VAL A 25 0.66 -2.57 1.86
C VAL A 25 1.08 -4.03 1.68
N THR A 26 0.26 -4.78 0.96
CA THR A 26 0.51 -6.19 0.65
C THR A 26 0.71 -6.42 -0.84
N ALA A 27 1.46 -7.45 -1.21
CA ALA A 27 1.67 -7.84 -2.61
C ALA A 27 0.38 -8.23 -3.34
N CYS A 28 -0.66 -8.65 -2.60
CA CYS A 28 -2.00 -8.90 -3.13
C CYS A 28 -2.84 -7.62 -3.34
N SER A 29 -2.20 -6.44 -3.37
CA SER A 29 -2.81 -5.14 -3.60
C SER A 29 -3.85 -4.71 -2.55
N HIS A 30 -3.66 -5.08 -1.28
CA HIS A 30 -4.46 -4.54 -0.17
C HIS A 30 -3.63 -3.66 0.75
N ILE A 31 -4.27 -2.63 1.33
CA ILE A 31 -3.73 -1.65 2.26
C ILE A 31 -4.49 -1.62 3.58
N PHE A 32 -3.77 -1.49 4.69
CA PHE A 32 -4.32 -1.54 6.04
C PHE A 32 -3.74 -0.42 6.94
N CYS A 33 -4.53 0.01 7.92
CA CYS A 33 -4.04 0.91 8.96
C CYS A 33 -3.06 0.20 9.90
N ASP A 34 -2.29 0.98 10.67
CA ASP A 34 -1.24 0.46 11.54
C ASP A 34 -1.77 -0.56 12.57
N GLN A 35 -2.97 -0.33 13.10
CA GLN A 35 -3.62 -1.24 14.05
C GLN A 35 -3.86 -2.64 13.46
N HIS A 36 -4.41 -2.74 12.24
CA HIS A 36 -4.70 -4.04 11.62
C HIS A 36 -3.45 -4.67 11.01
N GLY A 37 -2.55 -3.86 10.44
CA GLY A 37 -1.30 -4.36 9.87
C GLY A 37 -0.40 -4.99 10.93
N SER A 38 -0.11 -4.26 12.02
CA SER A 38 0.71 -4.80 13.11
C SER A 38 0.09 -6.03 13.78
N GLY A 39 -1.24 -6.06 13.95
CA GLY A 39 -1.94 -7.19 14.57
C GLY A 39 -2.02 -8.46 13.72
N GLU A 40 -2.37 -8.32 12.43
CA GLU A 40 -2.59 -9.48 11.56
C GLU A 40 -1.29 -10.01 10.93
N PHE A 41 -0.34 -9.12 10.61
CA PHE A 41 0.91 -9.51 9.93
C PHE A 41 2.03 -9.95 10.87
N SER A 42 1.85 -9.83 12.18
CA SER A 42 2.76 -10.43 13.17
C SER A 42 2.57 -11.95 13.34
N ARG A 43 1.51 -12.53 12.74
CA ARG A 43 1.21 -13.96 12.80
C ARG A 43 2.01 -14.75 11.77
N SER A 44 2.26 -16.03 12.05
CA SER A 44 2.90 -16.96 11.11
C SER A 44 1.98 -18.16 10.84
N PRO A 45 1.57 -18.43 9.59
CA PRO A 45 1.84 -17.60 8.41
C PRO A 45 1.05 -16.29 8.44
N ALA A 46 1.60 -15.23 7.86
CA ALA A 46 0.83 -14.00 7.65
C ALA A 46 -0.19 -14.24 6.53
N ILE A 47 -1.44 -13.87 6.77
CA ILE A 47 -2.55 -14.03 5.82
C ILE A 47 -3.21 -12.68 5.62
N CYS A 48 -3.46 -12.30 4.37
CA CYS A 48 -4.17 -11.07 4.06
C CYS A 48 -5.61 -11.13 4.60
N PRO A 49 -6.02 -10.23 5.50
CA PRO A 49 -7.36 -10.27 6.08
C PRO A 49 -8.48 -9.84 5.11
N ALA A 50 -8.13 -9.34 3.91
CA ALA A 50 -9.10 -8.95 2.89
C ALA A 50 -9.45 -10.10 1.91
N CYS A 51 -8.44 -10.83 1.44
CA CYS A 51 -8.57 -11.84 0.37
C CYS A 51 -8.06 -13.25 0.74
N ASN A 52 -7.60 -13.46 1.98
CA ASN A 52 -7.07 -14.72 2.50
C ASN A 52 -5.83 -15.28 1.78
N SER A 53 -5.15 -14.48 0.96
CA SER A 53 -3.86 -14.87 0.37
C SER A 53 -2.79 -15.04 1.45
N THR A 54 -2.00 -16.11 1.37
CA THR A 54 -0.81 -16.30 2.22
C THR A 54 0.30 -15.36 1.78
N LEU A 55 0.91 -14.65 2.73
CA LEU A 55 1.96 -13.67 2.53
C LEU A 55 3.24 -14.21 3.19
N SER A 56 4.12 -14.80 2.41
CA SER A 56 5.33 -15.50 2.91
C SER A 56 6.64 -14.97 2.32
N GLY A 57 6.55 -14.16 1.25
CA GLY A 57 7.67 -13.47 0.65
C GLY A 57 8.17 -12.30 1.52
N LYS A 58 9.48 -12.00 1.44
CA LYS A 58 10.12 -10.91 2.20
C LYS A 58 9.54 -9.53 1.91
N LEU A 59 8.94 -9.34 0.73
CA LEU A 59 8.33 -8.08 0.29
C LEU A 59 6.82 -8.19 0.13
N ASP A 60 6.20 -9.28 0.62
CA ASP A 60 4.75 -9.47 0.51
C ASP A 60 3.98 -8.51 1.39
N ILE A 61 4.64 -7.96 2.42
CA ILE A 61 4.10 -7.01 3.37
C ILE A 61 5.13 -5.90 3.59
N VAL A 62 4.74 -4.66 3.33
CA VAL A 62 5.59 -3.48 3.51
C VAL A 62 4.83 -2.41 4.27
N ARG A 63 5.45 -1.83 5.29
CA ARG A 63 4.94 -0.62 5.94
C ARG A 63 5.49 0.59 5.18
N THR A 64 4.60 1.38 4.57
CA THR A 64 4.94 2.52 3.72
C THR A 64 4.44 3.84 4.32
N GLU A 65 5.15 4.92 4.03
CA GLU A 65 4.73 6.28 4.34
C GLU A 65 3.90 6.84 3.17
N LEU A 66 2.70 7.31 3.46
CA LEU A 66 1.75 7.84 2.48
C LEU A 66 2.01 9.30 2.10
N SER A 67 2.79 10.02 2.91
CA SER A 67 3.17 11.40 2.67
C SER A 67 4.67 11.60 2.93
N PRO A 68 5.54 11.01 2.08
CA PRO A 68 6.99 11.12 2.25
C PRO A 68 7.49 12.55 1.99
N SER A 69 8.68 12.87 2.50
CA SER A 69 9.33 14.18 2.30
C SER A 69 9.73 14.42 0.84
N GLU A 70 9.93 15.68 0.44
CA GLU A 70 10.35 16.02 -0.92
C GLU A 70 11.74 15.44 -1.25
N GLU A 71 12.64 15.41 -0.28
CA GLU A 71 13.97 14.82 -0.42
C GLU A 71 13.88 13.31 -0.70
N TYR A 72 12.97 12.60 -0.03
CA TYR A 72 12.75 11.18 -0.30
C TYR A 72 12.21 10.97 -1.72
N LYS A 73 11.21 11.75 -2.14
CA LYS A 73 10.64 11.67 -3.50
C LYS A 73 11.69 11.90 -4.59
N ALA A 74 12.61 12.84 -4.37
CA ALA A 74 13.70 13.12 -5.32
C ALA A 74 14.72 11.99 -5.43
N MET A 75 14.96 11.28 -4.32
CA MET A 75 16.03 10.28 -4.22
C MET A 75 15.59 8.84 -4.48
N VAL A 76 14.34 8.49 -4.20
CA VAL A 76 13.87 7.08 -4.16
C VAL A 76 14.03 6.33 -5.48
N LEU A 77 14.01 7.03 -6.62
CA LEU A 77 14.23 6.43 -7.96
C LEU A 77 15.53 6.90 -8.63
N ALA A 78 16.37 7.68 -7.96
CA ALA A 78 17.60 8.21 -8.53
C ALA A 78 18.59 7.07 -8.85
N GLY A 79 19.20 7.13 -10.05
CA GLY A 79 20.16 6.12 -10.52
C GLY A 79 19.53 4.91 -11.24
N LEU A 80 18.19 4.82 -11.30
CA LEU A 80 17.49 3.80 -12.08
C LEU A 80 17.40 4.21 -13.56
N ARG A 81 17.34 3.20 -14.44
CA ARG A 81 17.10 3.43 -15.87
C ARG A 81 15.66 3.91 -16.11
N PRO A 82 15.40 4.71 -17.16
CA PRO A 82 14.05 5.21 -17.45
C PRO A 82 12.99 4.11 -17.54
N GLU A 83 13.32 2.94 -18.09
CA GLU A 83 12.36 1.84 -18.23
C GLU A 83 11.93 1.27 -16.87
N VAL A 84 12.87 1.22 -15.91
CA VAL A 84 12.59 0.76 -14.53
C VAL A 84 11.74 1.79 -13.79
N VAL A 85 12.04 3.08 -13.95
CA VAL A 85 11.24 4.17 -13.36
C VAL A 85 9.79 4.08 -13.83
N LEU A 86 9.57 3.94 -15.14
CA LEU A 86 8.23 3.85 -15.73
C LEU A 86 7.48 2.59 -15.27
N ASP A 87 8.14 1.43 -15.18
CA ASP A 87 7.51 0.20 -14.67
C ASP A 87 7.07 0.37 -13.21
N ILE A 88 7.91 0.92 -12.34
CA ILE A 88 7.58 1.19 -10.93
C ILE A 88 6.39 2.15 -10.83
N SER A 89 6.42 3.27 -11.57
CA SER A 89 5.33 4.24 -11.59
C SER A 89 4.03 3.62 -12.08
N SER A 90 4.07 2.81 -13.14
CA SER A 90 2.88 2.13 -13.66
C SER A 90 2.26 1.19 -12.62
N ARG A 91 3.07 0.43 -11.89
CA ARG A 91 2.59 -0.47 -10.82
C ARG A 91 1.99 0.30 -9.66
N ALA A 92 2.61 1.40 -9.24
CA ALA A 92 2.10 2.26 -8.18
C ALA A 92 0.74 2.89 -8.55
N LEU A 93 0.59 3.36 -9.78
CA LEU A 93 -0.67 3.92 -10.30
C LEU A 93 -1.77 2.86 -10.41
N ALA A 94 -1.43 1.64 -10.86
CA ALA A 94 -2.37 0.53 -10.90
C ALA A 94 -2.88 0.16 -9.51
N PHE A 95 -1.99 0.12 -8.52
CA PHE A 95 -2.37 -0.08 -7.12
C PHE A 95 -3.33 1.01 -6.63
N TRP A 96 -3.01 2.28 -6.85
CA TRP A 96 -3.88 3.39 -6.43
C TRP A 96 -5.26 3.31 -7.08
N THR A 97 -5.29 3.08 -8.40
CA THR A 97 -6.52 2.93 -9.18
C THR A 97 -7.39 1.81 -8.63
N TYR A 98 -6.78 0.67 -8.28
CA TYR A 98 -7.49 -0.44 -7.63
C TYR A 98 -8.12 -0.02 -6.30
N GLN A 99 -7.41 0.76 -5.46
CA GLN A 99 -7.95 1.19 -4.16
C GLN A 99 -9.12 2.15 -4.28
N VAL A 100 -9.09 3.09 -5.22
CA VAL A 100 -10.15 4.10 -5.37
C VAL A 100 -11.35 3.59 -6.19
N SER A 101 -11.17 2.50 -6.94
CA SER A 101 -12.24 1.88 -7.74
C SER A 101 -12.97 0.75 -7.01
N ALA A 102 -12.45 0.28 -5.87
CA ALA A 102 -12.96 -0.88 -5.11
C ALA A 102 -13.81 -0.48 -3.89
#